data_AF-Q9U599-F1
#
_entry.id   AF-Q9U599-F1
#
_cell.length_a   1.000
_cell.length_b   1.000
_cell.length_c   1.000
_cell.angle_alpha   90.00
_cell.angle_beta   90.00
_cell.angle_gamma   90.00
#
_symmetry.space_group_name_H-M   'P 1'
#
loop_
_entity.id
_entity.type
_entity.pdbx_description
1 polymer ?
#
loop_
_entity_poly.entity_id
_entity_poly.type
_entity_poly.pdbx_seq_one_letter_code
_entity_poly.pdbx_strand_id
1 'polypeptide(L)'
;MSRFLIATKERLQRGLRFGQMLIHNTVSQRMAAKATPPGSAKAVKATPPPPPSTKPPPKCPGGDKNMKRKPGYFASGGQHAVLSDCPKPEGDFMKAWSAKNSRYNLILVSGILAAGGTLGFALSSGVLCLNWTIPEYPYNEDEMEEFEIEEERRREEKEAREERHQDAVEARELGIRRRRAKEAMEREVDLMQRDMDGGITDAELDELQRLAAEREAFELWEKDELKRLEEQEKEREKIRKEKAKVKAERDKEREKKRKEKEAQLEKEEAEREKAREKARKEREKAEKEKQKEKEKADKEARKAG
;
A
#
# COMPACT_ATOMS: atom_id res chain seq x y z
N MET A 1 -31.58 1.50 -7.85
CA MET A 1 -30.56 2.33 -8.53
C MET A 1 -29.26 2.21 -7.77
N SER A 2 -28.25 1.64 -8.42
CA SER A 2 -27.32 0.71 -7.80
C SER A 2 -26.17 1.35 -7.03
N ARG A 3 -25.79 0.72 -5.91
CA ARG A 3 -24.67 1.07 -5.01
C ARG A 3 -23.34 1.34 -5.74
N PHE A 4 -23.17 0.80 -6.94
CA PHE A 4 -22.03 1.07 -7.84
C PHE A 4 -21.91 2.54 -8.29
N LEU A 5 -23.01 3.28 -8.44
CA LEU A 5 -22.96 4.72 -8.77
C LEU A 5 -22.50 5.57 -7.58
N ILE A 6 -22.73 5.11 -6.34
CA ILE A 6 -22.26 5.79 -5.13
C ILE A 6 -20.75 5.56 -4.98
N ALA A 7 -20.29 4.32 -5.11
CA ALA A 7 -18.86 3.99 -5.00
C ALA A 7 -18.00 4.66 -6.09
N THR A 8 -18.53 4.81 -7.32
CA THR A 8 -17.83 5.52 -8.39
C THR A 8 -17.77 7.02 -8.16
N LYS A 9 -18.83 7.66 -7.63
CA LYS A 9 -18.80 9.07 -7.22
C LYS A 9 -17.78 9.33 -6.11
N GLU A 10 -17.71 8.45 -5.10
CA GLU A 10 -16.74 8.59 -4.01
C GLU A 10 -15.29 8.41 -4.48
N ARG A 11 -15.05 7.46 -5.39
CA ARG A 11 -13.71 7.25 -5.97
C ARG A 11 -13.27 8.43 -6.84
N LEU A 12 -14.19 9.03 -7.61
CA LEU A 12 -13.94 10.25 -8.40
C LEU A 12 -13.67 11.46 -7.49
N GLN A 13 -14.47 11.65 -6.43
CA GLN A 13 -14.25 12.74 -5.47
C GLN A 13 -12.91 12.59 -4.73
N ARG A 14 -12.50 11.38 -4.33
CA ARG A 14 -11.17 11.17 -3.73
C ARG A 14 -10.05 11.48 -4.72
N GLY A 15 -10.18 11.07 -5.99
CA GLY A 15 -9.20 11.40 -7.03
C GLY A 15 -9.04 12.91 -7.27
N LEU A 16 -10.14 13.66 -7.27
CA LEU A 16 -10.13 15.12 -7.41
C LEU A 16 -9.50 15.83 -6.21
N ARG A 17 -9.73 15.34 -4.98
CA ARG A 17 -9.11 15.93 -3.77
C ARG A 17 -7.60 15.76 -3.74
N PHE A 18 -7.07 14.63 -4.21
CA PHE A 18 -5.62 14.45 -4.36
C PHE A 18 -5.03 15.33 -5.48
N GLY A 19 -5.77 15.58 -6.56
CA GLY A 19 -5.37 16.53 -7.60
C GLY A 19 -5.33 17.99 -7.12
N GLN A 20 -6.24 18.36 -6.21
CA GLN A 20 -6.35 19.74 -5.71
C GLN A 20 -5.32 20.06 -4.60
N MET A 21 -4.90 19.07 -3.80
CA MET A 21 -3.82 19.28 -2.81
C MET A 21 -2.45 19.61 -3.45
N LEU A 22 -2.24 19.28 -4.72
CA LEU A 22 -0.98 19.58 -5.42
C LEU A 22 -0.88 21.02 -5.96
N ILE A 23 -1.96 21.82 -5.94
CA ILE A 23 -1.98 23.15 -6.57
C ILE A 23 -1.80 24.31 -5.56
N HIS A 24 -1.94 24.07 -4.25
CA HIS A 24 -2.00 25.15 -3.27
C HIS A 24 -0.65 25.67 -2.71
N ASN A 25 0.51 25.31 -3.28
CA ASN A 25 1.80 25.80 -2.77
C ASN A 25 2.57 26.74 -3.72
N THR A 26 1.86 27.56 -4.52
CA THR A 26 2.50 28.66 -5.25
C THR A 26 1.71 29.97 -5.08
N VAL A 27 1.93 30.62 -3.94
CA VAL A 27 1.44 31.97 -3.66
C VAL A 27 2.16 32.96 -4.59
N SER A 28 1.35 33.75 -5.31
CA SER A 28 1.72 34.77 -6.28
C SER A 28 2.67 35.83 -5.73
N GLN A 29 3.84 36.01 -6.33
CA GLN A 29 4.54 37.31 -6.30
C GLN A 29 4.32 38.03 -7.63
N ARG A 30 3.51 39.10 -7.55
CA ARG A 30 3.34 40.08 -8.63
C ARG A 30 4.53 41.03 -8.62
N MET A 31 5.29 41.10 -9.70
CA MET A 31 6.06 42.31 -10.02
C MET A 31 5.97 42.62 -11.52
N ALA A 32 5.69 43.89 -11.79
CA ALA A 32 5.64 44.49 -13.09
C ALA A 32 7.05 44.83 -13.57
N ALA A 33 7.36 44.60 -14.86
CA ALA A 33 7.70 45.68 -15.79
C ALA A 33 8.27 45.16 -17.12
N LYS A 34 7.69 45.75 -18.16
CA LYS A 34 8.21 46.13 -19.49
C LYS A 34 8.80 45.06 -20.43
N ALA A 35 8.01 44.84 -21.47
CA ALA A 35 8.31 44.12 -22.69
C ALA A 35 9.43 44.78 -23.52
N THR A 36 10.25 43.94 -24.15
CA THR A 36 10.65 44.11 -25.56
C THR A 36 10.87 42.72 -26.21
N PRO A 37 10.70 42.60 -27.55
CA PRO A 37 10.30 41.37 -28.24
C PRO A 37 11.49 40.57 -28.84
N PRO A 38 11.25 39.38 -29.45
CA PRO A 38 12.14 38.23 -29.41
C PRO A 38 12.92 37.94 -30.70
N GLY A 39 14.09 37.32 -30.56
CA GLY A 39 14.86 36.69 -31.64
C GLY A 39 14.89 35.18 -31.52
N SER A 40 14.59 34.51 -32.62
CA SER A 40 14.23 33.09 -32.76
C SER A 40 15.42 32.13 -32.96
N ALA A 41 15.21 30.90 -32.47
CA ALA A 41 15.59 29.61 -33.03
C ALA A 41 16.98 29.41 -33.68
N LYS A 42 17.70 28.38 -33.19
CA LYS A 42 18.15 27.26 -34.04
C LYS A 42 18.49 26.02 -33.21
N ALA A 43 17.79 24.94 -33.54
CA ALA A 43 18.02 23.59 -33.05
C ALA A 43 19.29 23.01 -33.67
N VAL A 44 20.16 22.41 -32.86
CA VAL A 44 21.24 21.54 -33.34
C VAL A 44 21.08 20.16 -32.71
N LYS A 45 20.95 19.18 -33.62
CA LYS A 45 20.77 17.74 -33.39
C LYS A 45 21.91 17.15 -32.55
N ALA A 46 21.51 16.25 -31.65
CA ALA A 46 22.37 15.46 -30.79
C ALA A 46 23.19 14.43 -31.60
N THR A 47 24.51 14.45 -31.41
CA THR A 47 25.44 13.40 -31.84
C THR A 47 25.48 12.28 -30.79
N PRO A 48 25.52 10.99 -31.20
CA PRO A 48 25.46 9.83 -30.31
C PRO A 48 26.77 9.60 -29.52
N PRO A 49 26.71 8.98 -28.33
CA PRO A 49 27.86 8.80 -27.44
C PRO A 49 28.84 7.72 -27.94
N PRO A 50 30.16 7.88 -27.69
CA PRO A 50 31.18 6.93 -28.13
C PRO A 50 31.23 5.65 -27.27
N PRO A 51 31.75 4.54 -27.81
CA PRO A 51 31.72 3.22 -27.18
C PRO A 51 32.70 3.07 -25.99
N PRO A 52 32.41 2.15 -25.05
CA PRO A 52 33.13 2.01 -23.78
C PRO A 52 34.49 1.33 -23.97
N SER A 53 35.58 2.07 -23.71
CA SER A 53 36.95 1.55 -23.71
C SER A 53 37.32 0.93 -22.36
N THR A 54 37.76 -0.33 -22.41
CA THR A 54 38.10 -1.28 -21.34
C THR A 54 39.52 -1.14 -20.79
N LYS A 55 39.95 0.06 -20.40
CA LYS A 55 41.18 0.24 -19.59
C LYS A 55 40.93 1.18 -18.41
N PRO A 56 41.33 0.80 -17.18
CA PRO A 56 41.15 1.65 -16.01
C PRO A 56 41.95 2.96 -16.20
N PRO A 57 41.40 4.12 -15.81
CA PRO A 57 42.00 5.41 -16.09
C PRO A 57 43.37 5.54 -15.39
N PRO A 58 44.39 6.09 -16.05
CA PRO A 58 45.71 6.28 -15.46
C PRO A 58 45.62 7.18 -14.23
N LYS A 59 46.26 6.74 -13.15
CA LYS A 59 46.27 7.42 -11.85
C LYS A 59 47.11 8.70 -11.98
N CYS A 60 46.46 9.87 -11.94
CA CYS A 60 47.13 11.15 -12.09
C CYS A 60 48.22 11.34 -11.01
N PRO A 61 49.47 11.68 -11.38
CA PRO A 61 50.52 11.99 -10.41
C PRO A 61 50.17 13.32 -9.71
N GLY A 62 50.29 13.36 -8.38
CA GLY A 62 50.12 14.60 -7.61
C GLY A 62 48.72 14.86 -7.04
N GLY A 63 47.96 13.81 -6.74
CA GLY A 63 46.68 13.92 -6.01
C GLY A 63 46.86 14.25 -4.52
N ASP A 64 47.41 15.42 -4.20
CA ASP A 64 47.34 15.96 -2.85
C ASP A 64 45.87 16.22 -2.50
N LYS A 65 45.37 15.44 -1.53
CA LYS A 65 43.97 15.38 -1.12
C LYS A 65 43.44 16.65 -0.45
N ASN A 66 44.21 17.74 -0.42
CA ASN A 66 43.92 18.92 0.40
C ASN A 66 43.61 20.23 -0.35
N MET A 67 43.52 20.25 -1.68
CA MET A 67 42.94 21.42 -2.36
C MET A 67 41.48 21.21 -2.73
N LYS A 68 40.59 21.87 -1.98
CA LYS A 68 39.18 22.10 -2.35
C LYS A 68 39.16 22.79 -3.73
N ARG A 69 38.91 22.02 -4.80
CA ARG A 69 38.91 22.51 -6.19
C ARG A 69 37.66 23.36 -6.45
N LYS A 70 37.82 24.46 -7.18
CA LYS A 70 36.72 25.39 -7.52
C LYS A 70 35.74 24.71 -8.49
N PRO A 71 34.41 24.90 -8.35
CA PRO A 71 33.42 24.35 -9.27
C PRO A 71 33.68 24.79 -10.73
N GLY A 72 33.57 23.88 -11.69
CA GLY A 72 33.76 24.14 -13.14
C GLY A 72 35.08 23.67 -13.74
N TYR A 73 36.03 23.21 -12.93
CA TYR A 73 37.30 22.66 -13.41
C TYR A 73 37.35 21.14 -13.23
N PHE A 74 37.47 20.40 -14.34
CA PHE A 74 37.75 18.96 -14.31
C PHE A 74 39.25 18.68 -14.13
N ALA A 75 39.56 17.49 -13.63
CA ALA A 75 40.94 17.06 -13.37
C ALA A 75 41.86 17.02 -14.61
N SER A 76 41.28 17.07 -15.82
CA SER A 76 41.98 17.06 -17.12
C SER A 76 42.31 18.46 -17.66
N GLY A 77 42.03 19.54 -16.92
CA GLY A 77 42.36 20.92 -17.32
C GLY A 77 41.35 21.62 -18.23
N GLY A 78 40.25 20.96 -18.59
CA GLY A 78 39.14 21.58 -19.31
C GLY A 78 38.18 22.33 -18.36
N GLN A 79 37.80 23.56 -18.74
CA GLN A 79 36.66 24.27 -18.17
C GLN A 79 35.39 23.83 -18.89
N HIS A 80 34.39 23.38 -18.15
CA HIS A 80 33.04 23.21 -18.71
C HIS A 80 32.14 24.31 -18.15
N ALA A 81 31.31 24.90 -19.01
CA ALA A 81 30.36 25.94 -18.63
C ALA A 81 29.53 25.48 -17.43
N VAL A 82 29.66 26.20 -16.31
CA VAL A 82 28.86 25.95 -15.10
C VAL A 82 27.50 26.62 -15.29
N LEU A 83 26.47 26.18 -14.56
CA LEU A 83 25.12 26.79 -14.59
C LEU A 83 25.11 28.33 -14.41
N SER A 84 26.20 28.93 -13.92
CA SER A 84 26.43 30.37 -13.84
C SER A 84 26.74 31.06 -15.18
N ASP A 85 27.24 30.34 -16.18
CA ASP A 85 27.61 30.87 -17.50
C ASP A 85 26.43 30.88 -18.48
N CYS A 86 25.33 30.21 -18.13
CA CYS A 86 24.08 30.34 -18.87
C CYS A 86 23.54 31.77 -18.67
N PRO A 87 23.21 32.52 -19.73
CA PRO A 87 22.57 33.82 -19.58
C PRO A 87 21.31 33.65 -18.70
N LYS A 88 21.23 34.43 -17.62
CA LYS A 88 20.05 34.44 -16.75
C LYS A 88 18.84 34.77 -17.63
N PRO A 89 17.84 33.88 -17.77
CA PRO A 89 16.70 34.15 -18.61
C PRO A 89 15.99 35.40 -18.08
N GLU A 90 15.88 36.43 -18.92
CA GLU A 90 15.10 37.62 -18.60
C GLU A 90 13.61 37.27 -18.61
N GLY A 91 12.93 37.49 -17.48
CA GLY A 91 11.52 37.19 -17.29
C GLY A 91 11.25 36.04 -16.32
N ASP A 92 10.03 36.01 -15.77
CA ASP A 92 9.60 34.98 -14.83
C ASP A 92 9.57 33.61 -15.53
N PHE A 93 10.57 32.78 -15.23
CA PHE A 93 10.69 31.41 -15.72
C PHE A 93 9.38 30.63 -15.51
N MET A 94 8.68 30.86 -14.40
CA MET A 94 7.43 30.17 -14.09
C MET A 94 6.31 30.52 -15.06
N LYS A 95 6.27 31.74 -15.59
CA LYS A 95 5.26 32.16 -16.58
C LYS A 95 5.52 31.55 -17.96
N ALA A 96 6.78 31.56 -18.41
CA ALA A 96 7.15 30.92 -19.68
C ALA A 96 7.01 29.38 -19.60
N TRP A 97 7.37 28.79 -18.47
CA TRP A 97 7.21 27.37 -18.18
C TRP A 97 5.74 26.98 -18.10
N SER A 98 4.90 27.73 -17.37
CA SER A 98 3.45 27.46 -17.31
C SER A 98 2.76 27.67 -18.66
N ALA A 99 3.17 28.66 -19.47
CA ALA A 99 2.62 28.85 -20.82
C ALA A 99 3.00 27.71 -21.79
N LYS A 100 4.22 27.15 -21.67
CA LYS A 100 4.62 25.96 -22.44
C LYS A 100 3.92 24.71 -21.92
N ASN A 101 3.87 24.53 -20.60
CA ASN A 101 3.26 23.36 -19.96
C ASN A 101 1.74 23.35 -20.05
N SER A 102 1.05 24.49 -20.14
CA SER A 102 -0.41 24.49 -20.30
C SER A 102 -0.83 23.87 -21.63
N ARG A 103 -0.04 24.08 -22.70
CA ARG A 103 -0.26 23.43 -24.00
C ARG A 103 -0.05 21.92 -23.91
N TYR A 104 1.04 21.48 -23.25
CA TYR A 104 1.27 20.05 -23.01
C TYR A 104 0.19 19.43 -22.12
N ASN A 105 -0.25 20.13 -21.07
CA ASN A 105 -1.32 19.68 -20.20
C ASN A 105 -2.66 19.58 -20.93
N LEU A 106 -2.99 20.52 -21.83
CA LEU A 106 -4.18 20.45 -22.67
C LEU A 106 -4.15 19.24 -23.61
N ILE A 107 -3.01 18.98 -24.26
CA ILE A 107 -2.84 17.81 -25.13
C ILE A 107 -2.91 16.52 -24.30
N LEU A 108 -2.29 16.49 -23.11
CA LEU A 108 -2.27 15.33 -22.23
C LEU A 108 -3.68 15.04 -21.67
N VAL A 109 -4.42 16.07 -21.24
CA VAL A 109 -5.82 15.94 -20.82
C VAL A 109 -6.67 15.46 -21.99
N SER A 110 -6.49 16.01 -23.20
CA SER A 110 -7.21 15.54 -24.39
C SER A 110 -6.88 14.08 -24.72
N GLY A 111 -5.64 13.65 -24.51
CA GLY A 111 -5.19 12.28 -24.69
C GLY A 111 -5.76 11.33 -23.64
N ILE A 112 -5.80 11.72 -22.36
CA ILE A 112 -6.46 10.94 -21.29
C ILE A 112 -7.95 10.83 -21.57
N LEU A 113 -8.59 11.91 -22.01
CA LEU A 113 -10.02 11.95 -22.27
C LEU A 113 -10.37 11.14 -23.52
N ALA A 114 -9.54 11.21 -24.57
CA ALA A 114 -9.64 10.32 -25.72
C ALA A 114 -9.43 8.87 -25.32
N ALA A 115 -8.35 8.52 -24.61
CA ALA A 115 -8.07 7.15 -24.18
C ALA A 115 -9.15 6.58 -23.26
N GLY A 116 -9.65 7.38 -22.31
CA GLY A 116 -10.76 7.01 -21.44
C GLY A 116 -12.07 6.86 -22.22
N GLY A 117 -12.32 7.71 -23.21
CA GLY A 117 -13.45 7.60 -24.12
C GLY A 117 -13.38 6.35 -24.99
N THR A 118 -12.23 6.05 -25.58
CA THR A 118 -12.02 4.83 -26.38
C THR A 118 -12.11 3.58 -25.53
N LEU A 119 -11.56 3.58 -24.31
CA LEU A 119 -11.67 2.45 -23.38
C LEU A 119 -13.13 2.26 -22.92
N GLY A 120 -13.83 3.34 -22.59
CA GLY A 120 -15.25 3.31 -22.24
C GLY A 120 -16.12 2.78 -23.39
N PHE A 121 -15.87 3.26 -24.61
CA PHE A 121 -16.55 2.78 -25.82
C PHE A 121 -16.20 1.33 -26.14
N ALA A 122 -14.94 0.91 -25.97
CA ALA A 122 -14.51 -0.47 -26.20
C ALA A 122 -15.11 -1.45 -25.19
N LEU A 123 -15.25 -1.02 -23.93
CA LEU A 123 -15.95 -1.78 -22.89
C LEU A 123 -17.47 -1.84 -23.15
N SER A 124 -18.10 -0.75 -23.61
CA SER A 124 -19.54 -0.74 -23.89
C SER A 124 -19.93 -1.42 -25.20
N SER A 125 -19.07 -1.38 -26.21
CA SER A 125 -19.30 -2.01 -27.52
C SER A 125 -19.05 -3.51 -27.53
N GLY A 126 -18.44 -4.06 -26.47
CA GLY A 126 -18.10 -5.48 -26.38
C GLY A 126 -16.99 -5.92 -27.35
N VAL A 127 -16.33 -5.00 -28.06
CA VAL A 127 -15.23 -5.32 -28.99
C VAL A 127 -14.00 -5.83 -28.22
N LEU A 128 -13.75 -5.27 -27.03
CA LEU A 128 -12.82 -5.84 -26.08
C LEU A 128 -13.61 -6.69 -25.08
N CYS A 129 -13.94 -7.92 -25.49
CA CYS A 129 -14.09 -9.02 -24.54
C CYS A 129 -12.73 -9.28 -23.87
N LEU A 130 -12.27 -8.34 -23.05
CA LEU A 130 -11.33 -8.65 -21.98
C LEU A 130 -11.99 -9.80 -21.23
N ASN A 131 -11.34 -10.96 -21.22
CA ASN A 131 -11.79 -12.17 -20.54
C ASN A 131 -11.90 -11.93 -19.02
N TRP A 132 -12.84 -11.09 -18.59
CA TRP A 132 -13.22 -10.83 -17.20
C TRP A 132 -13.95 -12.03 -16.61
N THR A 133 -14.48 -12.91 -17.46
CA THR A 133 -14.88 -14.25 -17.05
C THR A 133 -13.62 -15.08 -16.91
N ILE A 134 -12.94 -14.96 -15.77
CA ILE A 134 -12.14 -16.07 -15.26
C ILE A 134 -13.12 -17.24 -15.18
N PRO A 135 -12.90 -18.37 -15.89
CA PRO A 135 -13.73 -19.54 -15.71
C PRO A 135 -13.73 -19.85 -14.21
N GLU A 136 -14.92 -19.84 -13.62
CA GLU A 136 -15.15 -20.14 -12.23
C GLU A 136 -14.66 -21.58 -12.03
N TYR A 137 -13.43 -21.72 -11.56
CA TYR A 137 -12.93 -23.02 -11.18
C TYR A 137 -13.87 -23.48 -10.07
N PRO A 138 -14.49 -24.68 -10.16
CA PRO A 138 -15.32 -25.17 -9.10
C PRO A 138 -14.40 -25.48 -7.93
N TYR A 139 -14.09 -24.46 -7.13
CA TYR A 139 -13.40 -24.65 -5.87
C TYR A 139 -14.28 -25.59 -5.06
N ASN A 140 -13.66 -26.66 -4.55
CA ASN A 140 -14.37 -27.50 -3.60
C ASN A 140 -14.75 -26.64 -2.39
N GLU A 141 -15.84 -26.99 -1.69
CA GLU A 141 -16.27 -26.23 -0.49
C GLU A 141 -15.12 -25.99 0.49
N ASP A 142 -14.21 -26.97 0.62
CA ASP A 142 -13.05 -26.89 1.49
C ASP A 142 -12.00 -25.87 0.98
N GLU A 143 -11.83 -25.73 -0.34
CA GLU A 143 -10.94 -24.71 -0.94
C GLU A 143 -11.52 -23.30 -0.79
N MET A 144 -12.85 -23.15 -0.92
CA MET A 144 -13.52 -21.87 -0.65
C MET A 144 -13.35 -21.45 0.81
N GLU A 145 -13.49 -22.38 1.76
CA GLU A 145 -13.24 -22.10 3.18
C GLU A 145 -11.78 -21.69 3.44
N GLU A 146 -10.81 -22.29 2.75
CA GLU A 146 -9.40 -21.90 2.83
C GLU A 146 -9.16 -20.49 2.29
N PHE A 147 -9.78 -20.11 1.16
CA PHE A 147 -9.70 -18.75 0.63
C PHE A 147 -10.31 -17.71 1.57
N GLU A 148 -11.44 -18.01 2.22
CA GLU A 148 -12.05 -17.12 3.20
C GLU A 148 -11.13 -16.91 4.42
N ILE A 149 -10.47 -17.97 4.89
CA ILE A 149 -9.47 -17.88 5.97
C ILE A 149 -8.29 -17.01 5.54
N GLU A 150 -7.78 -17.24 4.34
CA GLU A 150 -6.63 -16.51 3.82
C GLU A 150 -6.96 -15.03 3.58
N GLU A 151 -8.13 -14.73 3.03
CA GLU A 151 -8.57 -13.34 2.83
C GLU A 151 -8.75 -12.61 4.16
N GLU A 152 -9.33 -13.25 5.17
CA GLU A 152 -9.43 -12.68 6.52
C GLU A 152 -8.06 -12.44 7.14
N ARG A 153 -7.14 -13.39 7.04
CA ARG A 153 -5.76 -13.21 7.52
C ARG A 153 -5.10 -12.01 6.86
N ARG A 154 -5.31 -11.82 5.55
CA ARG A 154 -4.77 -10.68 4.80
C ARG A 154 -5.42 -9.36 5.20
N ARG A 155 -6.71 -9.36 5.49
CA ARG A 155 -7.42 -8.19 6.04
C ARG A 155 -6.91 -7.86 7.44
N GLU A 156 -6.76 -8.85 8.32
CA GLU A 156 -6.20 -8.68 9.67
C GLU A 156 -4.76 -8.15 9.64
N GLU A 157 -3.90 -8.66 8.73
CA GLU A 157 -2.53 -8.17 8.57
C GLU A 157 -2.49 -6.71 8.12
N LYS A 158 -3.37 -6.34 7.17
CA LYS A 158 -3.50 -4.98 6.67
C LYS A 158 -4.04 -4.03 7.73
N GLU A 159 -5.10 -4.42 8.43
CA GLU A 159 -5.67 -3.68 9.55
C GLU A 159 -4.65 -3.46 10.65
N ALA A 160 -3.90 -4.51 11.06
CA ALA A 160 -2.87 -4.41 12.08
C ALA A 160 -1.71 -3.49 11.66
N ARG A 161 -1.39 -3.42 10.36
CA ARG A 161 -0.38 -2.50 9.84
C ARG A 161 -0.89 -1.05 9.85
N GLU A 162 -2.14 -0.84 9.47
CA GLU A 162 -2.78 0.48 9.51
C GLU A 162 -2.94 0.97 10.95
N GLU A 163 -3.30 0.10 11.89
CA GLU A 163 -3.36 0.36 13.34
C GLU A 163 -1.98 0.80 13.87
N ARG A 164 -0.92 0.02 13.61
CA ARG A 164 0.46 0.40 14.02
C ARG A 164 0.91 1.72 13.40
N HIS A 165 0.49 2.00 12.17
CA HIS A 165 0.83 3.27 11.51
C HIS A 165 0.09 4.44 12.16
N GLN A 166 -1.19 4.29 12.47
CA GLN A 166 -1.98 5.30 13.16
C GLN A 166 -1.41 5.56 14.56
N ASP A 167 -1.16 4.51 15.34
CA ASP A 167 -0.57 4.61 16.68
C ASP A 167 0.81 5.32 16.64
N ALA A 168 1.63 5.03 15.64
CA ALA A 168 2.93 5.70 15.48
C ALA A 168 2.82 7.18 15.10
N VAL A 169 1.84 7.55 14.28
CA VAL A 169 1.55 8.95 13.92
C VAL A 169 1.03 9.71 15.14
N GLU A 170 0.06 9.14 15.86
CA GLU A 170 -0.50 9.73 17.07
C GLU A 170 0.57 9.90 18.15
N ALA A 171 1.38 8.86 18.42
CA ALA A 171 2.49 8.96 19.38
C ALA A 171 3.52 10.04 19.00
N ARG A 172 3.80 10.22 17.70
CA ARG A 172 4.68 11.29 17.22
C ARG A 172 4.07 12.67 17.46
N GLU A 173 2.78 12.84 17.17
CA GLU A 173 2.08 14.11 17.40
C GLU A 173 1.99 14.45 18.89
N LEU A 174 1.66 13.47 19.74
CA LEU A 174 1.68 13.58 21.20
C LEU A 174 3.07 14.00 21.69
N GLY A 175 4.14 13.37 21.16
CA GLY A 175 5.52 13.70 21.49
C GLY A 175 5.90 15.14 21.13
N ILE A 176 5.46 15.64 19.97
CA ILE A 176 5.70 17.04 19.56
C ILE A 176 4.94 18.01 20.48
N ARG A 177 3.68 17.72 20.84
CA ARG A 177 2.89 18.57 21.74
C ARG A 177 3.50 18.62 23.15
N ARG A 178 3.89 17.47 23.71
CA ARG A 178 4.58 17.38 25.00
C ARG A 178 5.89 18.17 25.03
N ARG A 179 6.67 18.10 23.94
CA ARG A 179 7.91 18.91 23.83
C ARG A 179 7.62 20.40 23.81
N ARG A 180 6.65 20.84 22.99
CA ARG A 180 6.25 22.27 22.95
C ARG A 180 5.73 22.75 24.30
N ALA A 181 4.92 21.95 24.99
CA ALA A 181 4.45 22.28 26.32
C ALA A 181 5.60 22.34 27.33
N LYS A 182 6.58 21.45 27.25
CA LYS A 182 7.76 21.50 28.11
C LYS A 182 8.61 22.74 27.86
N GLU A 183 8.87 23.08 26.59
CA GLU A 183 9.58 24.30 26.21
C GLU A 183 8.84 25.57 26.70
N ALA A 184 7.51 25.58 26.62
CA ALA A 184 6.67 26.65 27.16
C ALA A 184 6.75 26.75 28.70
N MET A 185 6.75 25.61 29.41
CA MET A 185 6.91 25.59 30.88
C MET A 185 8.31 26.01 31.31
N GLU A 186 9.37 25.57 30.61
CA GLU A 186 10.74 26.03 30.88
C GLU A 186 10.86 27.55 30.71
N ARG A 187 10.22 28.10 29.67
CA ARG A 187 10.14 29.55 29.45
C ARG A 187 9.35 30.27 30.55
N GLU A 188 8.24 29.68 31.01
CA GLU A 188 7.45 30.21 32.14
C GLU A 188 8.31 30.29 33.40
N VAL A 189 9.04 29.22 33.72
CA VAL A 189 9.92 29.15 34.90
C VAL A 189 11.04 30.18 34.80
N ASP A 190 11.66 30.34 33.63
CA ASP A 190 12.69 31.37 33.41
C ASP A 190 12.14 32.79 33.64
N LEU A 191 10.91 33.08 33.19
CA LEU A 191 10.27 34.38 33.39
C LEU A 191 9.87 34.61 34.85
N MET A 192 9.33 33.60 35.54
CA MET A 192 9.05 33.68 36.99
C MET A 192 10.33 33.93 37.80
N GLN A 193 11.42 33.26 37.44
CA GLN A 193 12.71 33.44 38.12
C GLN A 193 13.26 34.86 37.91
N ARG A 194 13.13 35.42 36.70
CA ARG A 194 13.51 36.82 36.45
C ARG A 194 12.65 37.82 37.21
N ASP A 195 11.35 37.55 37.33
CA ASP A 195 10.44 38.39 38.11
C ASP A 195 10.87 38.44 39.59
N MET A 196 11.24 37.27 40.13
CA MET A 196 11.78 37.14 41.49
C MET A 196 13.14 37.84 41.68
N ASP A 197 14.04 37.76 40.69
CA ASP A 197 15.42 38.27 40.80
C ASP A 197 15.55 39.78 40.55
N GLY A 198 14.61 40.40 39.84
CA GLY A 198 14.70 41.85 39.51
C GLY A 198 13.49 42.48 38.84
N GLY A 199 12.36 41.78 38.75
CA GLY A 199 11.18 42.20 37.99
C GLY A 199 11.31 41.96 36.49
N ILE A 200 10.17 41.67 35.84
CA ILE A 200 10.06 41.51 34.39
C ILE A 200 9.46 42.75 33.71
N THR A 201 9.69 42.88 32.41
CA THR A 201 9.04 43.93 31.61
C THR A 201 7.54 43.62 31.40
N ASP A 202 6.71 44.65 31.14
CA ASP A 202 5.27 44.44 30.89
C ASP A 202 4.99 43.42 29.77
N ALA A 203 5.83 43.41 28.72
CA ALA A 203 5.72 42.44 27.63
C ALA A 203 6.07 41.00 28.05
N GLU A 204 7.02 40.83 28.95
CA GLU A 204 7.38 39.53 29.53
C GLU A 204 6.31 39.07 30.55
N LEU A 205 5.66 39.98 31.25
CA LEU A 205 4.53 39.68 32.12
C LEU A 205 3.33 39.15 31.32
N ASP A 206 3.02 39.77 30.17
CA ASP A 206 2.02 39.26 29.23
C ASP A 206 2.41 37.88 28.67
N GLU A 207 3.70 37.66 28.34
CA GLU A 207 4.21 36.34 27.93
C GLU A 207 4.01 35.31 29.04
N LEU A 208 4.31 35.65 30.30
CA LEU A 208 4.15 34.77 31.45
C LEU A 208 2.69 34.38 31.67
N GLN A 209 1.76 35.34 31.62
CA GLN A 209 0.31 35.05 31.74
C GLN A 209 -0.18 34.13 30.61
N ARG A 210 0.32 34.36 29.38
CA ARG A 210 -0.01 33.51 28.23
C ARG A 210 0.52 32.08 28.43
N LEU A 211 1.77 31.93 28.86
CA LEU A 211 2.37 30.61 29.10
C LEU A 211 1.68 29.84 30.23
N ALA A 212 1.30 30.53 31.31
CA ALA A 212 0.51 29.94 32.38
C ALA A 212 -0.86 29.42 31.87
N ALA A 213 -1.55 30.20 31.04
CA ALA A 213 -2.79 29.77 30.40
C ALA A 213 -2.58 28.59 29.43
N GLU A 214 -1.47 28.58 28.67
CA GLU A 214 -1.10 27.46 27.82
C GLU A 214 -0.79 26.18 28.62
N ARG A 215 -0.17 26.29 29.80
CA ARG A 215 0.10 25.16 30.70
C ARG A 215 -1.20 24.54 31.20
N GLU A 216 -2.12 25.36 31.73
CA GLU A 216 -3.42 24.87 32.21
C GLU A 216 -4.21 24.22 31.07
N ALA A 217 -4.20 24.82 29.88
CA ALA A 217 -4.82 24.24 28.69
C ALA A 217 -4.17 22.91 28.28
N PHE A 218 -2.84 22.79 28.39
CA PHE A 218 -2.12 21.56 28.09
C PHE A 218 -2.41 20.46 29.11
N GLU A 219 -2.46 20.77 30.40
CA GLU A 219 -2.78 19.80 31.46
C GLU A 219 -4.21 19.26 31.33
N LEU A 220 -5.18 20.14 31.01
CA LEU A 220 -6.55 19.73 30.73
C LEU A 220 -6.61 18.84 29.49
N TRP A 221 -5.92 19.25 28.41
CA TRP A 221 -5.84 18.46 27.19
C TRP A 221 -5.18 17.10 27.41
N GLU A 222 -4.10 17.01 28.20
CA GLU A 222 -3.42 15.75 28.48
C GLU A 222 -4.30 14.80 29.30
N LYS A 223 -5.03 15.31 30.30
CA LYS A 223 -6.00 14.51 31.06
C LYS A 223 -7.11 13.96 30.17
N ASP A 224 -7.63 14.76 29.25
CA ASP A 224 -8.68 14.32 28.33
C ASP A 224 -8.16 13.37 27.24
N GLU A 225 -6.92 13.56 26.79
CA GLU A 225 -6.28 12.66 25.82
C GLU A 225 -5.94 11.30 26.46
N LEU A 226 -5.50 11.27 27.72
CA LEU A 226 -5.29 10.03 28.46
C LEU A 226 -6.60 9.25 28.66
N LYS A 227 -7.71 9.94 28.97
CA LYS A 227 -9.04 9.30 29.04
C LYS A 227 -9.44 8.72 27.68
N ARG A 228 -9.21 9.46 26.59
CA ARG A 228 -9.50 8.99 25.24
C ARG A 228 -8.72 7.72 24.90
N LEU A 229 -7.43 7.68 25.22
CA LEU A 229 -6.60 6.49 24.99
C LEU A 229 -7.07 5.30 25.82
N GLU A 230 -7.43 5.50 27.09
CA GLU A 230 -7.96 4.44 27.95
C GLU A 230 -9.31 3.90 27.41
N GLU A 231 -10.18 4.77 26.89
CA GLU A 231 -11.43 4.38 26.23
C GLU A 231 -11.17 3.59 24.95
N GLN A 232 -10.25 4.05 24.09
CA GLN A 232 -9.85 3.34 22.88
C GLN A 232 -9.25 1.97 23.19
N GLU A 233 -8.41 1.84 24.23
CA GLU A 233 -7.87 0.55 24.65
C GLU A 233 -8.97 -0.40 25.14
N LYS A 234 -9.94 0.10 25.92
CA LYS A 234 -11.12 -0.69 26.35
C LYS A 234 -11.97 -1.13 25.15
N GLU A 235 -12.14 -0.29 24.14
CA GLU A 235 -12.84 -0.64 22.90
C GLU A 235 -12.08 -1.68 22.08
N ARG A 236 -10.76 -1.49 21.90
CA ARG A 236 -9.89 -2.46 21.22
C ARG A 236 -9.91 -3.81 21.94
N GLU A 237 -9.90 -3.84 23.27
CA GLU A 237 -10.02 -5.08 24.04
C GLU A 237 -11.38 -5.77 23.84
N LYS A 238 -12.49 -5.03 23.82
CA LYS A 238 -13.82 -5.59 23.53
C LYS A 238 -13.86 -6.19 22.14
N ILE A 239 -13.37 -5.46 21.14
CA ILE A 239 -13.27 -5.94 19.74
C ILE A 239 -12.41 -7.19 19.67
N ARG A 240 -11.26 -7.24 20.37
CA ARG A 240 -10.40 -8.44 20.42
C ARG A 240 -11.10 -9.63 21.06
N LYS A 241 -11.83 -9.43 22.16
CA LYS A 241 -12.60 -10.48 22.84
C LYS A 241 -13.76 -10.99 21.95
N GLU A 242 -14.43 -10.11 21.22
CA GLU A 242 -15.48 -10.48 20.27
C GLU A 242 -14.92 -11.21 19.05
N LYS A 243 -13.86 -10.69 18.41
CA LYS A 243 -13.15 -11.36 17.31
C LYS A 243 -12.67 -12.77 17.72
N ALA A 244 -12.12 -12.91 18.94
CA ALA A 244 -11.69 -14.21 19.46
C ALA A 244 -12.87 -15.18 19.69
N LYS A 245 -14.02 -14.69 20.18
CA LYS A 245 -15.23 -15.51 20.34
C LYS A 245 -15.78 -15.97 18.99
N VAL A 246 -15.88 -15.05 18.02
CA VAL A 246 -16.35 -15.36 16.65
C VAL A 246 -15.43 -16.38 15.99
N LYS A 247 -14.11 -16.21 16.11
CA LYS A 247 -13.14 -17.17 15.57
C LYS A 247 -13.28 -18.56 16.22
N ALA A 248 -13.40 -18.61 17.55
CA ALA A 248 -13.59 -19.87 18.27
C ALA A 248 -14.92 -20.57 17.94
N GLU A 249 -15.99 -19.81 17.69
CA GLU A 249 -17.28 -20.36 17.26
C GLU A 249 -17.19 -20.93 15.84
N ARG A 250 -16.58 -20.18 14.92
CA ARG A 250 -16.38 -20.62 13.54
C ARG A 250 -15.47 -21.85 13.44
N ASP A 251 -14.40 -21.90 14.23
CA ASP A 251 -13.49 -23.05 14.24
C ASP A 251 -14.19 -24.31 14.77
N LYS A 252 -15.09 -24.17 15.77
CA LYS A 252 -15.95 -25.27 16.24
C LYS A 252 -16.95 -25.73 15.18
N GLU A 253 -17.53 -24.81 14.41
CA GLU A 253 -18.43 -25.15 13.32
C GLU A 253 -17.70 -25.94 12.21
N ARG A 254 -16.49 -25.48 11.83
CA ARG A 254 -15.64 -26.18 10.86
C ARG A 254 -15.21 -27.55 11.34
N GLU A 255 -14.84 -27.69 12.61
CA GLU A 255 -14.47 -28.99 13.17
C GLU A 255 -15.65 -29.97 13.17
N LYS A 256 -16.88 -29.50 13.47
CA LYS A 256 -18.10 -30.31 13.34
C LYS A 256 -18.35 -30.74 11.90
N LYS A 257 -18.29 -29.82 10.93
CA LYS A 257 -18.44 -30.13 9.50
C LYS A 257 -17.41 -31.15 9.03
N ARG A 258 -16.14 -31.02 9.45
CA ARG A 258 -15.08 -31.97 9.14
C ARG A 258 -15.34 -33.36 9.73
N LYS A 259 -15.74 -33.44 11.00
CA LYS A 259 -16.10 -34.72 11.64
C LYS A 259 -17.32 -35.38 10.99
N GLU A 260 -18.31 -34.60 10.58
CA GLU A 260 -19.48 -35.11 9.85
C GLU A 260 -19.10 -35.62 8.46
N LYS A 261 -18.28 -34.89 7.71
CA LYS A 261 -17.74 -35.34 6.41
C LYS A 261 -16.90 -36.61 6.55
N GLU A 262 -16.00 -36.67 7.53
CA GLU A 262 -15.15 -37.84 7.79
C GLU A 262 -15.99 -39.07 8.18
N ALA A 263 -16.98 -38.90 9.07
CA ALA A 263 -17.87 -40.00 9.46
C ALA A 263 -18.79 -40.47 8.31
N GLN A 264 -19.15 -39.58 7.37
CA GLN A 264 -19.86 -39.98 6.15
C GLN A 264 -18.96 -40.78 5.21
N LEU A 265 -17.72 -40.33 4.99
CA LEU A 265 -16.74 -41.04 4.17
C LEU A 265 -16.39 -42.41 4.76
N GLU A 266 -16.23 -42.52 6.09
CA GLU A 266 -15.97 -43.79 6.77
C GLU A 266 -17.14 -44.77 6.61
N LYS A 267 -18.39 -44.29 6.71
CA LYS A 267 -19.58 -45.11 6.47
C LYS A 267 -19.66 -45.59 5.02
N GLU A 268 -19.39 -44.71 4.07
CA GLU A 268 -19.36 -45.04 2.64
C GLU A 268 -18.26 -46.06 2.33
N GLU A 269 -17.06 -45.89 2.91
CA GLU A 269 -15.95 -46.82 2.73
C GLU A 269 -16.24 -48.19 3.36
N ALA A 270 -16.82 -48.23 4.55
CA ALA A 270 -17.22 -49.47 5.21
C ALA A 270 -18.33 -50.22 4.43
N GLU A 271 -19.27 -49.50 3.82
CA GLU A 271 -20.27 -50.11 2.93
C GLU A 271 -19.63 -50.66 1.65
N ARG A 272 -18.71 -49.89 1.06
CA ARG A 272 -17.95 -50.30 -0.12
C ARG A 272 -17.08 -51.52 0.16
N GLU A 273 -16.48 -51.62 1.34
CA GLU A 273 -15.69 -52.78 1.76
C GLU A 273 -16.58 -54.01 1.95
N LYS A 274 -17.73 -53.88 2.61
CA LYS A 274 -18.72 -54.97 2.73
C LYS A 274 -19.20 -55.46 1.37
N ALA A 275 -19.42 -54.56 0.41
CA ALA A 275 -19.77 -54.92 -0.97
C ALA A 275 -18.63 -55.69 -1.67
N ARG A 276 -17.38 -55.25 -1.48
CA ARG A 276 -16.19 -55.95 -1.99
C ARG A 276 -16.01 -57.34 -1.37
N GLU A 277 -16.24 -57.48 -0.07
CA GLU A 277 -16.12 -58.76 0.63
C GLU A 277 -17.22 -59.75 0.18
N LYS A 278 -18.47 -59.29 0.03
CA LYS A 278 -19.56 -60.10 -0.55
C LYS A 278 -19.21 -60.56 -1.96
N ALA A 279 -18.74 -59.66 -2.82
CA ALA A 279 -18.31 -60.01 -4.18
C ALA A 279 -17.14 -61.01 -4.20
N ARG A 280 -16.19 -60.91 -3.26
CA ARG A 280 -15.10 -61.91 -3.10
C ARG A 280 -15.64 -63.28 -2.68
N LYS A 281 -16.53 -63.34 -1.68
CA LYS A 281 -17.13 -64.60 -1.22
C LYS A 281 -17.97 -65.27 -2.32
N GLU A 282 -18.67 -64.51 -3.15
CA GLU A 282 -19.41 -65.04 -4.30
C GLU A 282 -18.48 -65.59 -5.38
N ARG A 283 -17.39 -64.88 -5.71
CA ARG A 283 -16.37 -65.37 -6.66
C ARG A 283 -15.69 -66.64 -6.18
N GLU A 284 -15.33 -66.72 -4.90
CA GLU A 284 -14.71 -67.92 -4.33
C GLU A 284 -15.65 -69.13 -4.33
N LYS A 285 -16.95 -68.93 -4.04
CA LYS A 285 -17.96 -69.99 -4.16
C LYS A 285 -18.10 -70.47 -5.61
N ALA A 286 -18.19 -69.56 -6.57
CA ALA A 286 -18.28 -69.89 -7.99
C ALA A 286 -17.02 -70.62 -8.50
N GLU A 287 -15.84 -70.27 -8.00
CA GLU A 287 -14.59 -70.96 -8.37
C GLU A 287 -14.53 -72.38 -7.76
N LYS A 288 -14.91 -72.55 -6.49
CA LYS A 288 -15.01 -73.87 -5.85
C LYS A 288 -16.00 -74.78 -6.56
N GLU A 289 -17.12 -74.23 -7.05
CA GLU A 289 -18.10 -74.98 -7.83
C GLU A 289 -17.54 -75.40 -9.19
N LYS A 290 -16.89 -74.48 -9.92
CA LYS A 290 -16.19 -74.78 -11.18
C LYS A 290 -15.08 -75.82 -11.03
N GLN A 291 -14.32 -75.77 -9.93
CA GLN A 291 -13.29 -76.78 -9.64
C GLN A 291 -13.92 -78.16 -9.38
N LYS A 292 -15.01 -78.23 -8.62
CA LYS A 292 -15.76 -79.48 -8.40
C LYS A 292 -16.34 -80.05 -9.70
N GLU A 293 -16.84 -79.21 -10.60
CA GLU A 293 -17.30 -79.63 -11.92
C GLU A 293 -16.16 -80.15 -12.79
N LYS A 294 -15.02 -79.46 -12.82
CA LYS A 294 -13.82 -79.91 -13.55
C LYS A 294 -13.29 -81.25 -13.01
N GLU A 295 -13.26 -81.43 -11.70
CA GLU A 295 -12.80 -82.70 -11.09
C GLU A 295 -13.76 -83.86 -11.40
N LYS A 296 -15.08 -83.60 -11.41
CA LYS A 296 -16.07 -84.59 -11.86
C LYS A 296 -15.89 -84.93 -13.34
N ALA A 297 -15.71 -83.93 -14.20
CA ALA A 297 -15.48 -84.13 -15.62
C ALA A 297 -14.17 -84.91 -15.92
N ASP A 298 -13.07 -84.62 -15.22
CA ASP A 298 -11.81 -85.37 -15.38
C ASP A 298 -11.93 -86.81 -14.86
N LYS A 299 -12.64 -87.03 -13.75
CA LYS A 299 -12.95 -88.39 -13.25
C LYS A 299 -13.83 -89.18 -14.21
N GLU A 300 -14.76 -88.54 -14.92
CA GLU A 300 -15.58 -89.19 -15.95
C GLU A 300 -14.77 -89.47 -17.22
N ALA A 301 -13.94 -88.53 -17.68
CA ALA A 301 -13.06 -88.73 -18.83
C ALA A 301 -12.05 -89.86 -18.61
N ARG A 302 -11.45 -89.96 -17.42
CA ARG A 302 -10.53 -91.06 -17.04
C ARG A 302 -11.19 -92.43 -16.95
N LYS A 303 -12.52 -92.51 -16.78
CA LYS A 303 -13.25 -93.79 -16.80
C LYS A 303 -13.62 -94.24 -18.22
N ALA A 304 -13.56 -93.33 -19.19
CA ALA A 304 -13.99 -93.58 -20.57
C ALA A 304 -12.83 -93.90 -21.54
N GLY A 305 -11.58 -93.63 -21.16
CA GLY A 305 -10.37 -94.07 -21.87
C GLY A 305 -9.78 -95.32 -21.24
#